data_AF-A0A958J5R1-F1
#
_entry.id   AF-A0A958J5R1-F1
#
_cell.length_a   1.000
_cell.length_b   1.000
_cell.length_c   1.000
_cell.angle_alpha   90.00
_cell.angle_beta   90.00
_cell.angle_gamma   90.00
#
_symmetry.space_group_name_H-M   'P 1'
#
loop_
_entity.id
_entity.type
_entity.pdbx_description
1 polymer ?
#
loop_
_entity_poly.entity_id
_entity_poly.type
_entity_poly.pdbx_seq_one_letter_code
_entity_poly.pdbx_strand_id
1 'polypeptide(L)' 'MLPNFGNLMKQMQEDMQKTQAQLAKITVEGTAGGGMVKVIANCQSQIVRVEIEPEVIDPQDKEMLEDLIVAATNQAL' A
#
# COMPACT_ATOMS: atom_id res chain seq x y z
N MET A 1 -40.68 -15.36 11.20
CA MET A 1 -39.32 -14.83 10.94
C MET A 1 -38.66 -15.74 9.91
N LEU A 2 -38.22 -15.20 8.78
CA LEU A 2 -37.81 -16.01 7.62
C LEU A 2 -36.45 -16.70 7.87
N PRO A 3 -36.38 -18.05 7.86
CA PRO A 3 -35.16 -18.83 8.12
C PRO A 3 -34.01 -18.58 7.11
N ASN A 4 -34.29 -17.92 5.98
CA ASN A 4 -33.29 -17.65 4.94
C ASN A 4 -32.41 -16.42 5.23
N PHE A 5 -32.81 -15.53 6.14
CA PHE A 5 -32.09 -14.28 6.42
C PHE A 5 -30.80 -14.51 7.22
N GLY A 6 -30.79 -15.49 8.13
CA GLY A 6 -29.61 -15.82 8.95
C GLY A 6 -28.46 -16.40 8.14
N ASN A 7 -28.76 -17.24 7.14
CA ASN A 7 -27.75 -17.82 6.25
C ASN A 7 -27.19 -16.79 5.27
N LEU A 8 -28.04 -15.91 4.74
CA LEU A 8 -27.63 -14.81 3.87
C LEU A 8 -26.66 -13.85 4.57
N MET A 9 -26.95 -13.48 5.83
CA MET A 9 -26.06 -12.62 6.63
C MET A 9 -24.69 -13.26 6.89
N LYS A 10 -24.64 -14.57 7.15
CA LYS A 10 -23.37 -15.29 7.34
C LYS A 10 -22.54 -15.33 6.06
N GLN A 11 -23.14 -15.66 4.92
CA GLN A 11 -22.46 -15.63 3.63
C GLN A 11 -21.91 -14.24 3.30
N MET A 12 -22.71 -13.19 3.53
CA MET A 12 -22.26 -11.82 3.31
C MET A 12 -21.07 -11.44 4.21
N GLN A 13 -21.05 -11.89 5.47
CA GLN A 13 -19.90 -11.68 6.36
C GLN A 13 -18.64 -12.39 5.87
N GLU A 14 -18.75 -13.67 5.47
CA GLU A 14 -17.62 -14.43 4.93
C GLU A 14 -17.07 -13.82 3.63
N ASP A 15 -17.95 -13.41 2.71
CA ASP A 15 -17.55 -12.80 1.45
C ASP A 15 -16.92 -11.42 1.65
N MET A 16 -17.42 -10.64 2.62
CA MET A 16 -16.80 -9.38 3.01
C MET A 16 -15.40 -9.59 3.60
N GLN A 17 -15.21 -10.59 4.47
CA GLN A 17 -13.89 -10.93 5.02
C GLN A 17 -12.92 -11.38 3.93
N LYS A 18 -13.36 -12.24 2.99
CA LYS A 18 -12.54 -12.66 1.84
C LYS A 18 -12.15 -11.47 0.97
N THR A 19 -13.10 -10.58 0.68
CA THR A 19 -12.85 -9.38 -0.13
C THR A 19 -11.83 -8.48 0.54
N GLN A 20 -11.96 -8.19 1.84
CA GLN A 20 -10.98 -7.41 2.58
C GLN A 20 -9.58 -8.07 2.58
N ALA A 21 -9.52 -9.40 2.74
CA ALA A 21 -8.27 -10.14 2.66
C ALA A 21 -7.64 -10.14 1.26
N GLN A 22 -8.45 -10.03 0.19
CA GLN A 22 -7.95 -9.87 -1.18
C GLN A 22 -7.44 -8.47 -1.44
N LEU A 23 -8.16 -7.43 -1.00
CA LEU A 23 -7.72 -6.04 -1.10
C LEU A 23 -6.38 -5.82 -0.38
N ALA A 24 -6.15 -6.50 0.74
CA ALA A 24 -4.88 -6.49 1.47
C ALA A 24 -3.66 -6.90 0.62
N LYS A 25 -3.89 -7.71 -0.43
CA LYS A 25 -2.83 -8.26 -1.30
C LYS A 25 -2.62 -7.43 -2.55
N ILE A 26 -3.54 -6.53 -2.87
CA ILE A 26 -3.38 -5.62 -4.00
C ILE A 26 -2.41 -4.52 -3.56
N THR A 27 -1.38 -4.31 -4.38
CA THR A 27 -0.34 -3.31 -4.14
C THR A 27 -0.35 -2.24 -5.22
N VAL A 28 -0.01 -1.02 -4.82
CA VAL A 28 0.18 0.14 -5.67
C VAL A 28 1.62 0.63 -5.49
N GLU A 29 2.24 1.05 -6.58
CA GLU A 29 3.61 1.57 -6.60
C GLU A 29 3.59 3.09 -6.79
N GLY A 30 4.34 3.80 -5.95
CA GLY A 30 4.66 5.22 -6.10
C GLY A 30 6.18 5.40 -6.26
N THR A 31 6.59 6.39 -7.04
CA THR A 31 8.01 6.60 -7.38
C THR A 31 8.39 8.08 -7.35
N ALA A 32 9.60 8.39 -6.93
CA ALA A 32 10.15 9.74 -6.99
C ALA A 32 11.58 9.74 -7.55
N GLY A 33 12.05 10.92 -7.97
CA GLY A 33 13.44 11.08 -8.43
C GLY A 33 13.75 10.25 -9.67
N GLY A 34 12.82 10.19 -10.64
CA GLY A 34 13.01 9.37 -11.85
C GLY A 34 12.98 7.86 -11.62
N GLY A 35 12.46 7.40 -10.47
CA GLY A 35 12.38 5.99 -10.11
C GLY A 35 13.46 5.54 -9.12
N MET A 36 14.35 6.44 -8.70
CA MET A 36 15.41 6.16 -7.71
C MET A 36 14.86 5.84 -6.32
N VAL A 37 13.65 6.33 -5.99
CA VAL A 37 12.91 5.90 -4.80
C VAL A 37 11.58 5.32 -5.25
N LYS A 38 11.29 4.08 -4.81
CA LYS A 38 10.03 3.39 -5.05
C LYS A 38 9.42 2.95 -3.73
N VAL A 39 8.14 3.24 -3.55
CA VAL A 39 7.35 2.85 -2.38
C VAL A 39 6.19 1.99 -2.85
N ILE A 40 6.00 0.85 -2.18
CA ILE A 40 4.89 -0.07 -2.46
C ILE A 40 3.94 -0.04 -1.28
N ALA A 41 2.68 0.33 -1.52
CA ALA A 41 1.61 0.35 -0.53
C ALA A 41 0.54 -0.70 -0.87
N ASN A 42 -0.14 -1.25 0.13
CA ASN A 42 -1.33 -2.10 -0.08
C ASN A 42 -2.64 -1.29 0.06
N CYS A 43 -3.77 -1.87 -0.34
CA CYS A 43 -5.08 -1.21 -0.19
C CYS A 43 -5.58 -1.07 1.26
N GLN A 44 -4.76 -1.40 2.27
CA GLN A 44 -4.99 -1.04 3.67
C GLN A 44 -4.19 0.20 4.09
N SER A 45 -3.64 0.93 3.12
CA SER A 45 -2.77 2.10 3.33
C SER A 45 -1.50 1.76 4.14
N GLN A 46 -1.03 0.51 4.05
CA GLN A 46 0.22 0.09 4.68
C GLN A 46 1.33 0.09 3.65
N ILE A 47 2.47 0.70 3.99
CA ILE A 47 3.69 0.59 3.19
C ILE A 47 4.30 -0.80 3.43
N VAL A 48 4.39 -1.60 2.38
CA VAL A 48 4.90 -2.98 2.43
C VAL A 48 6.33 -3.10 1.94
N ARG A 49 6.81 -2.13 1.16
CA ARG A 49 8.20 -2.09 0.68
C ARG A 49 8.64 -0.67 0.35
N VAL A 50 9.93 -0.41 0.57
CA VAL A 50 10.63 0.77 0.07
C VAL A 50 11.92 0.28 -0.61
N GLU A 51 12.17 0.76 -1.83
CA GLU A 51 13.39 0.53 -2.60
C GLU A 51 14.04 1.88 -2.86
N ILE A 52 15.35 1.97 -2.61
CA ILE A 52 16.13 3.20 -2.75
C ILE A 52 17.40 2.83 -3.49
N GLU A 53 17.64 3.46 -4.63
CA GLU A 53 18.86 3.27 -5.40
C GLU A 53 20.08 3.91 -4.69
N PRO A 54 21.27 3.28 -4.75
CA PRO A 54 22.45 3.76 -4.03
C PRO A 54 22.83 5.22 -4.32
N GLU A 55 22.55 5.69 -5.54
CA GLU A 55 22.89 7.02 -6.02
C GLU A 55 22.23 8.15 -5.23
N VAL A 56 21.09 7.90 -4.58
CA VAL A 56 20.40 8.89 -3.74
C VAL A 56 20.70 8.74 -2.25
N ILE A 57 21.59 7.80 -1.88
CA ILE A 57 22.03 7.60 -0.49
C ILE A 57 23.33 8.39 -0.27
N ASP A 58 23.21 9.72 -0.27
CA ASP A 58 24.33 10.62 0.04
C ASP A 58 24.23 11.15 1.49
N PRO A 59 25.18 10.82 2.38
CA PRO A 59 25.21 11.36 3.74
C PRO A 59 25.32 12.89 3.83
N GLN A 60 25.78 13.56 2.77
CA GLN A 60 25.85 15.02 2.69
C GLN A 60 24.52 15.66 2.25
N ASP A 61 23.62 14.88 1.67
CA ASP A 61 22.34 15.36 1.12
C ASP A 61 21.16 14.49 1.59
N LYS A 62 21.01 14.44 2.92
CA LYS A 62 19.94 13.71 3.59
C LYS A 62 18.55 14.26 3.25
N GLU A 63 18.43 15.58 3.09
CA GLU A 63 17.17 16.28 2.88
C GLU A 63 16.53 15.86 1.55
N MET A 64 17.32 15.75 0.48
CA MET A 64 16.83 15.26 -0.81
C MET A 64 16.23 13.86 -0.70
N LEU A 65 16.90 12.93 -0.01
CA LEU A 65 16.38 11.57 0.15
C LEU A 65 15.05 11.56 0.93
N GLU A 66 14.94 12.37 1.99
CA GLU A 66 13.71 12.50 2.77
C GLU A 66 12.55 13.02 1.90
N ASP A 67 12.79 14.04 1.08
CA ASP A 67 11.80 14.60 0.16
C ASP A 67 11.33 13.57 -0.88
N LEU A 68 12.26 12.79 -1.45
CA LEU A 68 11.94 11.74 -2.40
C LEU A 68 11.08 10.63 -1.77
N ILE A 69 11.37 10.26 -0.52
CA ILE A 69 10.57 9.26 0.22
C ILE A 69 9.14 9.80 0.44
N VAL A 70 8.99 11.06 0.84
CA VAL A 70 7.68 11.69 1.02
C VAL A 70 6.89 11.69 -0.29
N ALA A 71 7.52 12.11 -1.38
CA ALA A 71 6.88 12.17 -2.69
C ALA A 71 6.44 10.78 -3.18
N ALA A 72 7.31 9.78 -3.12
CA ALA A 72 6.99 8.41 -3.55
C ALA A 72 5.91 7.78 -2.67
N THR A 73 5.93 8.04 -1.35
CA THR A 73 4.92 7.53 -0.41
C THR A 73 3.54 8.11 -0.70
N ASN A 74 3.45 9.43 -0.89
CA ASN A 74 2.17 10.08 -1.20
C ASN A 74 1.62 9.69 -2.57
N GLN A 75 2.46 9.28 -3.52
CA GLN A 75 2.01 8.75 -4.79
C GLN A 75 1.50 7.30 -4.67
N ALA A 76 2.06 6.51 -3.75
CA ALA A 76 1.65 5.12 -3.54
C ALA A 76 0.31 4.99 -2.77
N LEU A 77 -0.08 6.02 -2.02
CA LEU A 77 -1.30 6.09 -1.21
C LEU A 77 -2.47 6.73 -1.97
#